data_AF-A0A7W1B6X3-F1
#
_entry.id   AF-A0A7W1B6X3-F1
#
_cell.length_a   1.000
_cell.length_b   1.000
_cell.length_c   1.000
_cell.angle_alpha   90.00
_cell.angle_beta   90.00
_cell.angle_gamma   90.00
#
_symmetry.space_group_name_H-M   'P 1'
#
loop_
_entity.id
_entity.type
_entity.pdbx_description
1 polymer ?
#
loop_
_entity_poly.entity_id
_entity_poly.type
_entity_poly.pdbx_seq_one_letter_code
_entity_poly.pdbx_strand_id
1 'polypeptide(L)'
;ADPVGDTYALPIHGEKYGVAYTCNDTFGTVELGFFTIAEYPALELAMTCGAPSTVSLGGTFANGVAQARYDLTFGRTKQFNINSGDTYATAVMPGTHDVIVQRVVSNQAVDTLVVRDLQVTAATTLALDMSLALATRASTVDVTAPGATGISVTTVLVTNNGSSTLMSYDPAAPFTALFLPAAQASADDRYQERIQISQGTQSASITRIVDQPTAQTVTAPPLLGAVSASIAGTAPGPRITSQWTAYPGAIGYTWTANQIRTTGCPDAAALCGATWTANVSTGWLGTAPTAFTMPDLAALAGWHPNFDFAAGAAIDGFVQGIAYPVGTGDLLDQTLVLGAERRLVSAQFSITP
;
A
#
# COMPACT_ATOMS: atom_id res chain seq x y z
N ALA A 1 -0.05 8.68 25.44
CA ALA A 1 1.03 7.69 25.61
C ALA A 1 1.48 7.36 24.20
N ASP A 2 2.76 7.48 23.89
CA ASP A 2 3.27 7.01 22.60
C ASP A 2 2.95 5.51 22.48
N PRO A 3 2.53 5.02 21.31
CA PRO A 3 2.27 3.60 21.18
C PRO A 3 3.60 2.87 21.33
N VAL A 4 3.65 1.97 22.32
CA VAL A 4 4.80 1.10 22.58
C VAL A 4 4.72 -0.01 21.55
N GLY A 5 5.77 -0.16 20.75
CA GLY A 5 5.92 -1.31 19.86
C GLY A 5 7.07 -2.19 20.31
N ASP A 6 6.83 -3.50 20.36
CA ASP A 6 7.82 -4.48 20.78
C ASP A 6 8.29 -5.29 19.58
N THR A 7 9.60 -5.54 19.47
CA THR A 7 10.18 -6.42 18.45
C THR A 7 10.61 -7.74 19.07
N TYR A 8 10.21 -8.84 18.45
CA TYR A 8 10.50 -10.20 18.91
C TYR A 8 11.26 -10.99 17.84
N ALA A 9 12.38 -11.60 18.20
CA ALA A 9 13.05 -12.59 17.35
C ALA A 9 12.45 -13.98 17.61
N LEU A 10 12.04 -14.68 16.56
CA LEU A 10 11.54 -16.05 16.61
C LEU A 10 12.65 -16.98 16.13
N PRO A 11 13.32 -17.72 17.05
CA PRO A 11 14.30 -18.72 16.65
C PRO A 11 13.58 -19.88 15.96
N ILE A 12 13.75 -19.98 14.65
CA ILE A 12 13.32 -21.13 13.85
C ILE A 12 14.61 -21.91 13.56
N HIS A 13 14.68 -23.20 13.88
CA HIS A 13 15.92 -23.97 13.74
C HIS A 13 16.56 -23.85 12.34
N GLY A 14 17.89 -23.61 12.25
CA GLY A 14 18.68 -23.70 11.01
C GLY A 14 18.91 -22.37 10.26
N GLU A 15 18.92 -22.42 8.92
CA GLU A 15 19.14 -21.28 7.99
C GLU A 15 17.90 -20.37 7.85
N LYS A 16 16.94 -20.41 8.78
CA LYS A 16 15.66 -19.70 8.72
C LYS A 16 15.45 -18.87 9.99
N TYR A 17 14.71 -17.77 9.87
CA TYR A 17 14.35 -16.97 11.03
C TYR A 17 12.99 -16.29 10.82
N GLY A 18 12.38 -15.89 11.95
CA GLY A 18 11.16 -15.07 11.96
C GLY A 18 11.32 -13.87 12.87
N VAL A 19 10.63 -12.77 12.58
CA VAL A 19 10.52 -11.62 13.48
C VAL A 19 9.06 -11.21 13.56
N ALA A 20 8.65 -10.80 14.76
CA ALA A 20 7.35 -10.20 15.00
C ALA A 20 7.50 -8.78 15.50
N TYR A 21 6.59 -7.92 15.06
CA TYR A 21 6.48 -6.57 15.55
C TYR A 21 5.02 -6.22 15.85
N THR A 22 4.81 -5.43 16.91
CA THR A 22 3.49 -5.04 17.37
C THR A 22 3.38 -3.52 17.51
N CYS A 23 2.23 -2.92 17.17
CA CYS A 23 1.81 -1.65 17.76
C CYS A 23 0.55 -1.95 18.59
N ASN A 24 0.54 -1.47 19.84
CA ASN A 24 -0.64 -1.53 20.69
C ASN A 24 -1.48 -0.26 20.50
N ASP A 25 -2.31 -0.24 19.46
CA ASP A 25 -3.37 0.75 19.29
C ASP A 25 -4.75 0.12 19.63
N THR A 26 -5.86 0.81 19.38
CA THR A 26 -7.22 0.29 19.62
C THR A 26 -7.47 -1.06 18.93
N PHE A 27 -6.72 -1.34 17.86
CA PHE A 27 -6.61 -2.62 17.17
C PHE A 27 -5.22 -3.21 17.43
N GLY A 28 -5.18 -4.46 17.88
CA GLY A 28 -3.92 -5.17 18.00
C GLY A 28 -3.35 -5.43 16.61
N THR A 29 -2.20 -4.83 16.26
CA THR A 29 -1.53 -5.09 14.98
C THR A 29 -0.30 -5.96 15.21
N VAL A 30 -0.18 -7.05 14.44
CA VAL A 30 0.97 -7.95 14.43
C VAL A 30 1.51 -8.07 13.02
N GLU A 31 2.78 -7.72 12.83
CA GLU A 31 3.49 -7.92 11.57
C GLU A 31 4.59 -8.96 11.74
N LEU A 32 4.65 -9.91 10.81
CA LEU A 32 5.60 -11.02 10.81
C LEU A 32 6.42 -11.03 9.52
N GLY A 33 7.70 -11.33 9.64
CA GLY A 33 8.59 -11.63 8.51
C GLY A 33 9.22 -13.01 8.66
N PHE A 34 9.12 -13.87 7.64
CA PHE A 34 9.67 -15.23 7.62
C PHE A 34 10.58 -15.45 6.40
N PHE A 35 11.88 -15.59 6.67
CA PHE A 35 12.93 -15.61 5.64
C PHE A 35 13.98 -16.70 5.93
N THR A 36 14.72 -17.09 4.90
CA THR A 36 16.04 -17.70 5.13
C THR A 36 17.09 -16.62 5.40
N ILE A 37 18.13 -16.98 6.14
CA ILE A 37 19.29 -16.10 6.41
C ILE A 37 19.97 -15.69 5.10
N ALA A 38 19.97 -16.58 4.10
CA ALA A 38 20.54 -16.31 2.78
C ALA A 38 19.71 -15.28 1.98
N GLU A 39 18.39 -15.29 2.13
CA GLU A 39 17.49 -14.34 1.43
C GLU A 39 17.49 -12.96 2.07
N TYR A 40 17.73 -12.88 3.39
CA TYR A 40 17.65 -11.62 4.13
C TYR A 40 18.59 -11.68 5.36
N PRO A 41 19.84 -11.20 5.24
CA PRO A 41 20.86 -11.42 6.28
C PRO A 41 20.73 -10.51 7.51
N ALA A 42 19.99 -9.42 7.42
CA ALA A 42 19.77 -8.48 8.53
C ALA A 42 18.35 -7.91 8.44
N LEU A 43 17.46 -8.33 9.33
CA LEU A 43 16.08 -7.82 9.35
C LEU A 43 15.99 -6.52 10.14
N GLU A 44 15.79 -5.42 9.44
CA GLU A 44 15.34 -4.15 10.02
C GLU A 44 13.86 -3.97 9.68
N LEU A 45 12.96 -4.45 10.56
CA LEU A 45 11.56 -4.04 10.53
C LEU A 45 11.45 -2.73 11.31
N ALA A 46 11.38 -1.61 10.60
CA ALA A 46 11.09 -0.31 11.19
C ALA A 46 9.61 0.02 11.01
N MET A 47 8.82 0.04 12.10
CA MET A 47 7.55 0.79 12.12
C MET A 47 7.73 1.92 13.12
N THR A 48 7.11 3.03 12.80
CA THR A 48 7.04 4.18 13.69
C THR A 48 5.66 4.16 14.32
N CYS A 49 5.56 3.76 15.58
CA CYS A 49 4.33 3.93 16.34
C CYS A 49 4.24 5.42 16.77
N GLY A 50 3.29 6.18 16.22
CA GLY A 50 3.01 7.57 16.61
C GLY A 50 2.80 8.54 15.44
N ALA A 51 2.16 9.69 15.72
CA ALA A 51 1.97 10.74 14.71
C ALA A 51 3.27 11.56 14.56
N PRO A 52 3.81 11.74 13.34
CA PRO A 52 4.97 12.61 13.12
C PRO A 52 4.64 14.07 13.44
N SER A 53 5.65 14.84 13.82
CA SER A 53 5.51 16.29 13.98
C SER A 53 5.20 16.96 12.63
N THR A 54 4.39 18.01 12.66
CA THR A 54 3.95 18.74 11.46
C THR A 54 4.17 20.24 11.59
N VAL A 55 4.32 20.93 10.45
CA VAL A 55 4.40 22.39 10.31
C VAL A 55 3.36 22.87 9.31
N SER A 56 2.99 24.15 9.36
CA SER A 56 1.98 24.72 8.45
C SER A 56 2.57 25.10 7.10
N LEU A 57 1.93 24.68 6.01
CA LEU A 57 2.13 25.20 4.66
C LEU A 57 0.81 25.83 4.20
N GLY A 58 0.82 27.10 3.84
CA GLY A 58 -0.38 27.80 3.40
C GLY A 58 -0.07 28.98 2.49
N GLY A 59 -1.09 29.74 2.11
CA GLY A 59 -0.94 30.95 1.32
C GLY A 59 -2.16 31.25 0.47
N THR A 60 -1.96 31.85 -0.70
CA THR A 60 -3.06 32.26 -1.60
C THR A 60 -3.13 31.34 -2.81
N PHE A 61 -4.35 31.12 -3.33
CA PHE A 61 -4.58 30.32 -4.52
C PHE A 61 -5.37 31.14 -5.56
N ALA A 62 -4.73 31.45 -6.69
CA ALA A 62 -5.25 32.35 -7.70
C ALA A 62 -5.47 31.67 -9.07
N ASN A 63 -6.29 32.31 -9.90
CA ASN A 63 -6.54 31.97 -11.30
C ASN A 63 -7.06 30.54 -11.55
N GLY A 64 -7.65 29.90 -10.53
CA GLY A 64 -8.37 28.65 -10.72
C GLY A 64 -9.71 28.88 -11.44
N VAL A 65 -10.12 27.91 -12.25
CA VAL A 65 -11.49 27.77 -12.76
C VAL A 65 -12.49 27.74 -11.59
N ALA A 66 -13.51 28.58 -11.65
CA ALA A 66 -14.57 28.64 -10.65
C ALA A 66 -15.29 27.28 -10.51
N GLN A 67 -15.57 26.87 -9.26
CA GLN A 67 -16.27 25.62 -8.92
C GLN A 67 -15.56 24.32 -9.37
N ALA A 68 -14.29 24.39 -9.80
CA ALA A 68 -13.51 23.20 -10.07
C ALA A 68 -12.91 22.63 -8.78
N ARG A 69 -12.69 21.30 -8.76
CA ARG A 69 -11.96 20.62 -7.69
C ARG A 69 -10.45 20.74 -7.95
N TYR A 70 -9.72 21.17 -6.93
CA TYR A 70 -8.26 21.13 -6.92
C TYR A 70 -7.73 20.27 -5.78
N ASP A 71 -6.76 19.43 -6.12
CA ASP A 71 -6.03 18.62 -5.16
C ASP A 71 -4.61 19.18 -5.05
N LEU A 72 -4.15 19.48 -3.83
CA LEU A 72 -2.78 19.93 -3.53
C LEU A 72 -2.03 18.82 -2.80
N THR A 73 -0.80 18.59 -3.20
CA THR A 73 0.09 17.58 -2.62
C THR A 73 1.43 18.21 -2.25
N PHE A 74 1.97 17.84 -1.09
CA PHE A 74 3.34 18.11 -0.67
C PHE A 74 3.90 16.89 0.08
N GLY A 75 4.95 16.26 -0.44
CA GLY A 75 5.43 14.97 0.04
C GLY A 75 4.30 13.93 -0.02
N ARG A 76 3.93 13.39 1.15
CA ARG A 76 2.79 12.45 1.30
C ARG A 76 1.50 13.13 1.77
N THR A 77 1.54 14.41 2.12
CA THR A 77 0.35 15.14 2.59
C THR A 77 -0.47 15.58 1.39
N LYS A 78 -1.79 15.37 1.46
CA LYS A 78 -2.74 15.78 0.45
C LYS A 78 -3.86 16.63 1.06
N GLN A 79 -4.15 17.76 0.42
CA GLN A 79 -5.31 18.60 0.69
C GLN A 79 -6.26 18.54 -0.50
N PHE A 80 -7.55 18.40 -0.24
CA PHE A 80 -8.59 18.28 -1.26
C PHE A 80 -9.45 19.54 -1.29
N ASN A 81 -9.96 19.85 -2.49
CA ASN A 81 -10.98 20.86 -2.75
C ASN A 81 -10.58 22.30 -2.33
N ILE A 82 -9.43 22.78 -2.82
CA ILE A 82 -9.08 24.20 -2.73
C ILE A 82 -9.92 24.98 -3.75
N ASN A 83 -10.53 26.11 -3.37
CA ASN A 83 -11.27 26.96 -4.32
C ASN A 83 -10.44 28.17 -4.77
N SER A 84 -10.71 28.63 -5.99
CA SER A 84 -10.08 29.83 -6.57
C SER A 84 -10.40 31.11 -5.77
N GLY A 85 -9.38 31.92 -5.49
CA GLY A 85 -9.51 33.17 -4.74
C GLY A 85 -9.42 33.02 -3.22
N ASP A 86 -9.34 31.78 -2.72
CA ASP A 86 -9.22 31.49 -1.29
C ASP A 86 -7.75 31.45 -0.83
N THR A 87 -7.58 31.51 0.49
CA THR A 87 -6.36 31.05 1.13
C THR A 87 -6.43 29.54 1.38
N TYR A 88 -5.27 28.89 1.31
CA TYR A 88 -5.15 27.48 1.71
C TYR A 88 -4.20 27.37 2.89
N ALA A 89 -4.39 26.33 3.71
CA ALA A 89 -3.49 25.97 4.79
C ALA A 89 -3.61 24.46 5.04
N THR A 90 -2.46 23.80 5.21
CA THR A 90 -2.37 22.38 5.50
C THR A 90 -1.18 22.09 6.41
N ALA A 91 -1.31 21.08 7.27
CA ALA A 91 -0.22 20.61 8.11
C ALA A 91 0.60 19.56 7.36
N VAL A 92 1.90 19.80 7.17
CA VAL A 92 2.82 18.94 6.43
C VAL A 92 3.97 18.48 7.29
N MET A 93 4.57 17.34 6.93
CA MET A 93 5.85 16.94 7.54
C MET A 93 6.97 17.89 7.07
N PRO A 94 7.87 18.33 7.97
CA PRO A 94 9.02 19.11 7.58
C PRO A 94 9.90 18.37 6.55
N GLY A 95 10.33 19.05 5.50
CA GLY A 95 11.14 18.44 4.46
C GLY A 95 11.29 19.31 3.22
N THR A 96 12.02 18.79 2.23
CA THR A 96 12.11 19.38 0.88
C THR A 96 11.33 18.50 -0.07
N HIS A 97 10.26 19.02 -0.63
CA HIS A 97 9.35 18.29 -1.50
C HIS A 97 8.81 19.20 -2.59
N ASP A 98 8.19 18.61 -3.61
CA ASP A 98 7.49 19.39 -4.63
C ASP A 98 6.05 19.68 -4.17
N VAL A 99 5.54 20.89 -4.44
CA VAL A 99 4.11 21.18 -4.36
C VAL A 99 3.48 20.88 -5.71
N ILE A 100 2.49 20.00 -5.72
CA ILE A 100 1.75 19.62 -6.92
C ILE A 100 0.30 20.03 -6.73
N VAL A 101 -0.25 20.81 -7.66
CA VAL A 101 -1.65 21.24 -7.63
C VAL A 101 -2.32 20.80 -8.91
N GLN A 102 -3.41 20.06 -8.81
CA GLN A 102 -4.08 19.46 -9.96
C GLN A 102 -5.52 19.91 -10.00
N ARG A 103 -6.01 20.33 -11.17
CA ARG A 103 -7.45 20.37 -11.42
C ARG A 103 -7.94 18.96 -11.73
N VAL A 104 -8.90 18.48 -10.95
CA VAL A 104 -9.38 17.09 -11.04
C VAL A 104 -10.81 17.04 -11.58
N VAL A 105 -11.04 16.24 -12.61
CA VAL A 105 -12.38 15.91 -13.14
C VAL A 105 -12.49 14.39 -13.20
N SER A 106 -13.54 13.83 -12.59
CA SER A 106 -13.77 12.37 -12.59
C SER A 106 -12.55 11.53 -12.16
N ASN A 107 -11.80 12.00 -11.15
CA ASN A 107 -10.55 11.39 -10.65
C ASN A 107 -9.37 11.37 -11.65
N GLN A 108 -9.42 12.26 -12.65
CA GLN A 108 -8.33 12.49 -13.60
C GLN A 108 -7.80 13.92 -13.46
N ALA A 109 -6.48 14.06 -13.44
CA ALA A 109 -5.82 15.36 -13.49
C ALA A 109 -5.92 15.94 -14.91
N VAL A 110 -6.55 17.10 -15.06
CA VAL A 110 -6.74 17.75 -16.37
C VAL A 110 -5.60 18.70 -16.68
N ASP A 111 -5.20 19.48 -15.68
CA ASP A 111 -4.01 20.34 -15.71
C ASP A 111 -3.33 20.29 -14.34
N THR A 112 -2.04 20.59 -14.34
CA THR A 112 -1.20 20.48 -13.16
C THR A 112 -0.26 21.68 -13.08
N LEU A 113 -0.09 22.22 -11.88
CA LEU A 113 0.99 23.11 -11.49
C LEU A 113 1.97 22.32 -10.62
N VAL A 114 3.27 22.50 -10.84
CA VAL A 114 4.31 21.88 -10.02
C VAL A 114 5.29 22.97 -9.62
N VAL A 115 5.45 23.18 -8.32
CA VAL A 115 6.49 24.00 -7.73
C VAL A 115 7.54 23.06 -7.16
N ARG A 116 8.75 23.10 -7.72
CA ARG A 116 9.82 22.15 -7.40
C ARG A 116 10.60 22.58 -6.16
N ASP A 117 11.15 21.58 -5.47
CA ASP A 117 12.20 21.75 -4.45
C ASP A 117 11.82 22.73 -3.32
N LEU A 118 10.55 22.75 -2.90
CA LEU A 118 10.09 23.62 -1.83
C LEU A 118 10.55 23.06 -0.47
N GLN A 119 11.41 23.81 0.20
CA GLN A 119 11.82 23.51 1.57
C GLN A 119 10.79 24.07 2.57
N VAL A 120 10.20 23.19 3.38
CA VAL A 120 9.25 23.55 4.44
C VAL A 120 9.76 22.95 5.75
N THR A 121 10.47 23.73 6.56
CA THR A 121 10.96 23.29 7.89
C THR A 121 10.29 24.03 9.05
N ALA A 122 9.47 25.03 8.75
CA ALA A 122 8.68 25.84 9.66
C ALA A 122 7.40 26.30 8.94
N ALA A 123 6.57 27.11 9.61
CA ALA A 123 5.39 27.71 8.99
C ALA A 123 5.80 28.48 7.72
N THR A 124 5.30 28.04 6.56
CA THR A 124 5.73 28.52 5.24
C THR A 124 4.53 29.06 4.47
N THR A 125 4.70 30.22 3.83
CA THR A 125 3.69 30.83 2.96
C THR A 125 4.10 30.70 1.50
N LEU A 126 3.22 30.18 0.66
CA LEU A 126 3.41 30.02 -0.79
C LEU A 126 2.19 30.52 -1.55
N ALA A 127 2.41 31.36 -2.56
CA ALA A 127 1.36 31.75 -3.49
C ALA A 127 1.30 30.77 -4.66
N LEU A 128 0.10 30.31 -5.00
CA LEU A 128 -0.16 29.38 -6.10
C LEU A 128 -0.96 30.08 -7.18
N ASP A 129 -0.51 29.96 -8.43
CA ASP A 129 -1.16 30.58 -9.59
C ASP A 129 -1.42 29.51 -10.66
N MET A 130 -2.69 29.15 -10.85
CA MET A 130 -3.09 28.13 -11.82
C MET A 130 -2.98 28.59 -13.28
N SER A 131 -2.69 29.86 -13.57
CA SER A 131 -2.35 30.28 -14.93
C SER A 131 -1.03 29.67 -15.43
N LEU A 132 -0.18 29.19 -14.51
CA LEU A 132 1.05 28.46 -14.80
C LEU A 132 0.85 26.94 -14.94
N ALA A 133 -0.37 26.45 -14.71
CA ALA A 133 -0.68 25.03 -14.85
C ALA A 133 -0.66 24.62 -16.34
N LEU A 134 -0.11 23.44 -16.62
CA LEU A 134 -0.09 22.88 -17.96
C LEU A 134 -1.04 21.68 -18.04
N ALA A 135 -1.68 21.51 -19.20
CA ALA A 135 -2.55 20.38 -19.46
C ALA A 135 -1.77 19.06 -19.39
N THR A 136 -2.36 18.05 -18.74
CA THR A 136 -1.78 16.71 -18.71
C THR A 136 -1.81 16.06 -20.09
N ARG A 137 -0.97 15.04 -20.26
CA ARG A 137 -0.92 14.20 -21.45
C ARG A 137 -1.51 12.84 -21.11
N ALA A 138 -2.06 12.17 -22.13
CA ALA A 138 -2.68 10.87 -21.99
C ALA A 138 -2.02 9.85 -22.91
N SER A 139 -1.97 8.61 -22.42
CA SER A 139 -1.62 7.42 -23.19
C SER A 139 -2.69 6.34 -22.99
N THR A 140 -2.92 5.51 -24.00
CA THR A 140 -3.91 4.43 -23.93
C THR A 140 -3.35 3.17 -23.27
N VAL A 141 -4.17 2.51 -22.46
CA VAL A 141 -3.87 1.22 -21.84
C VAL A 141 -4.94 0.21 -22.25
N ASP A 142 -4.57 -0.75 -23.09
CA ASP A 142 -5.48 -1.82 -23.51
C ASP A 142 -5.31 -3.04 -22.61
N VAL A 143 -6.35 -3.40 -21.85
CA VAL A 143 -6.30 -4.52 -20.89
C VAL A 143 -7.13 -5.70 -21.40
N THR A 144 -6.49 -6.86 -21.54
CA THR A 144 -7.16 -8.13 -21.84
C THR A 144 -7.26 -8.96 -20.57
N ALA A 145 -8.47 -9.07 -20.01
CA ALA A 145 -8.74 -9.86 -18.80
C ALA A 145 -10.07 -10.64 -18.92
N PRO A 146 -10.07 -11.81 -19.61
CA PRO A 146 -11.28 -12.60 -19.79
C PRO A 146 -11.90 -13.01 -18.45
N GLY A 147 -13.20 -12.77 -18.29
CA GLY A 147 -13.93 -13.13 -17.06
C GLY A 147 -13.69 -12.19 -15.85
N ALA A 148 -12.93 -11.11 -16.01
CA ALA A 148 -12.81 -10.08 -14.98
C ALA A 148 -14.17 -9.42 -14.75
N THR A 149 -14.51 -9.21 -13.47
CA THR A 149 -15.72 -8.48 -13.06
C THR A 149 -15.44 -7.00 -12.80
N GLY A 150 -14.16 -6.62 -12.70
CA GLY A 150 -13.73 -5.23 -12.59
C GLY A 150 -12.28 -5.09 -13.05
N ILE A 151 -11.98 -3.98 -13.71
CA ILE A 151 -10.63 -3.60 -14.13
C ILE A 151 -10.49 -2.12 -13.84
N SER A 152 -9.37 -1.71 -13.23
CA SER A 152 -9.02 -0.31 -13.11
C SER A 152 -7.56 -0.07 -13.48
N VAL A 153 -7.30 1.11 -14.03
CA VAL A 153 -5.95 1.59 -14.31
C VAL A 153 -5.72 2.86 -13.53
N THR A 154 -4.63 2.88 -12.78
CA THR A 154 -4.21 3.98 -11.93
C THR A 154 -2.83 4.45 -12.37
N THR A 155 -2.65 5.75 -12.53
CA THR A 155 -1.32 6.34 -12.72
C THR A 155 -1.04 7.31 -11.58
N VAL A 156 0.09 7.12 -10.90
CA VAL A 156 0.56 8.01 -9.83
C VAL A 156 1.88 8.61 -10.27
N LEU A 157 2.00 9.94 -10.20
CA LEU A 157 3.26 10.64 -10.33
C LEU A 157 3.99 10.55 -8.99
N VAL A 158 5.26 10.15 -9.02
CA VAL A 158 6.21 10.25 -7.92
C VAL A 158 7.35 11.13 -8.39
N THR A 159 7.51 12.28 -7.75
CA THR A 159 8.61 13.19 -8.09
C THR A 159 9.89 12.77 -7.38
N ASN A 160 11.03 13.22 -7.89
CA ASN A 160 12.35 12.91 -7.32
C ASN A 160 12.47 13.28 -5.83
N ASN A 161 11.75 14.32 -5.39
CA ASN A 161 11.74 14.76 -4.00
C ASN A 161 10.67 14.03 -3.16
N GLY A 162 10.13 12.91 -3.63
CA GLY A 162 9.22 12.07 -2.86
C GLY A 162 7.78 12.59 -2.73
N SER A 163 7.39 13.63 -3.49
CA SER A 163 5.97 14.00 -3.61
C SER A 163 5.24 12.99 -4.49
N SER A 164 4.06 12.55 -4.06
CA SER A 164 3.30 11.52 -4.78
C SER A 164 1.83 11.94 -4.96
N THR A 165 1.34 11.98 -6.20
CA THR A 165 -0.06 12.31 -6.48
C THR A 165 -0.69 11.43 -7.56
N LEU A 166 -1.99 11.20 -7.43
CA LEU A 166 -2.80 10.52 -8.42
C LEU A 166 -2.92 11.38 -9.68
N MET A 167 -2.49 10.85 -10.83
CA MET A 167 -2.68 11.48 -12.14
C MET A 167 -3.98 10.99 -12.80
N SER A 168 -4.27 9.69 -12.75
CA SER A 168 -5.52 9.12 -13.24
C SER A 168 -5.97 7.91 -12.44
N TYR A 169 -7.29 7.74 -12.35
CA TYR A 169 -7.95 6.51 -11.93
C TYR A 169 -9.13 6.23 -12.86
N ASP A 170 -8.98 5.18 -13.67
CA ASP A 170 -9.96 4.78 -14.68
C ASP A 170 -10.57 3.43 -14.33
N PRO A 171 -11.80 3.38 -13.78
CA PRO A 171 -12.47 2.14 -13.38
C PRO A 171 -13.19 1.43 -14.54
N ALA A 172 -13.15 2.01 -15.74
CA ALA A 172 -13.82 1.46 -16.93
C ALA A 172 -13.08 1.89 -18.19
N ALA A 173 -13.16 1.06 -19.23
CA ALA A 173 -12.57 1.34 -20.53
C ALA A 173 -13.29 2.51 -21.24
N PRO A 174 -12.60 3.29 -22.10
CA PRO A 174 -11.18 3.17 -22.42
C PRO A 174 -10.28 3.63 -21.26
N PHE A 175 -9.21 2.87 -20.99
CA PHE A 175 -8.28 3.22 -19.91
C PHE A 175 -7.16 4.13 -20.40
N THR A 176 -6.80 5.08 -19.56
CA THR A 176 -5.77 6.07 -19.84
C THR A 176 -4.77 6.21 -18.69
N ALA A 177 -3.51 6.32 -19.08
CA ALA A 177 -2.45 6.74 -18.18
C ALA A 177 -2.17 8.22 -18.40
N LEU A 178 -2.33 9.03 -17.35
CA LEU A 178 -2.09 10.47 -17.39
C LEU A 178 -0.71 10.83 -16.83
N PHE A 179 -0.05 11.79 -17.47
CA PHE A 179 1.29 12.23 -17.09
C PHE A 179 1.52 13.72 -17.39
N LEU A 180 2.57 14.28 -16.79
CA LEU A 180 2.95 15.68 -16.98
C LEU A 180 3.48 15.91 -18.41
N PRO A 181 3.21 17.09 -19.01
CA PRO A 181 3.89 17.48 -20.23
C PRO A 181 5.39 17.71 -19.97
N ALA A 182 6.22 17.52 -21.00
CA ALA A 182 7.69 17.62 -20.91
C ALA A 182 8.20 18.96 -20.35
N ALA A 183 7.45 20.06 -20.53
CA ALA A 183 7.80 21.37 -19.99
C ALA A 183 7.71 21.47 -18.46
N GLN A 184 7.04 20.51 -17.82
CA GLN A 184 6.82 20.46 -16.37
C GLN A 184 7.43 19.23 -15.72
N ALA A 185 7.58 18.14 -16.47
CA ALA A 185 8.25 16.92 -16.00
C ALA A 185 9.75 17.17 -15.74
N SER A 186 10.25 16.61 -14.65
CA SER A 186 11.68 16.47 -14.40
C SER A 186 12.18 15.14 -14.97
N ALA A 187 13.46 15.05 -15.32
CA ALA A 187 14.08 13.81 -15.80
C ALA A 187 14.01 12.67 -14.77
N ASP A 188 13.90 13.01 -13.48
CA ASP A 188 13.83 12.08 -12.36
C ASP A 188 12.41 11.86 -11.82
N ASP A 189 11.39 12.42 -12.50
CA ASP A 189 10.01 12.04 -12.21
C ASP A 189 9.73 10.61 -12.68
N ARG A 190 8.92 9.91 -11.92
CA ARG A 190 8.52 8.52 -12.19
C ARG A 190 7.01 8.39 -12.11
N TYR A 191 6.46 7.52 -12.94
CA TYR A 191 5.06 7.19 -12.93
C TYR A 191 4.89 5.74 -12.50
N GLN A 192 4.12 5.56 -11.44
CA GLN A 192 3.64 4.26 -11.03
C GLN A 192 2.32 3.98 -11.73
N GLU A 193 2.36 3.10 -12.72
CA GLU A 193 1.17 2.56 -13.37
C GLU A 193 0.76 1.29 -12.65
N ARG A 194 -0.49 1.24 -12.19
CA ARG A 194 -1.10 0.06 -11.57
C ARG A 194 -2.35 -0.33 -12.33
N ILE A 195 -2.38 -1.56 -12.80
CA ILE A 195 -3.56 -2.19 -13.40
C ILE A 195 -4.08 -3.17 -12.36
N GLN A 196 -5.30 -2.96 -11.87
CA GLN A 196 -5.95 -3.85 -10.92
C GLN A 196 -7.11 -4.57 -11.62
N ILE A 197 -7.19 -5.87 -11.39
CA ILE A 197 -8.17 -6.78 -11.99
C ILE A 197 -8.83 -7.53 -10.84
N SER A 198 -10.15 -7.58 -10.84
CA SER A 198 -10.94 -8.30 -9.83
C SER A 198 -11.81 -9.35 -10.51
N GLN A 199 -11.89 -10.55 -9.91
CA GLN A 199 -12.73 -11.64 -10.35
C GLN A 199 -13.23 -12.44 -9.13
N GLY A 200 -14.43 -12.11 -8.66
CA GLY A 200 -14.98 -12.71 -7.44
C GLY A 200 -14.14 -12.39 -6.20
N THR A 201 -13.73 -13.42 -5.46
CA THR A 201 -12.89 -13.31 -4.25
C THR A 201 -11.39 -13.21 -4.55
N GLN A 202 -11.03 -13.14 -5.83
CA GLN A 202 -9.65 -13.07 -6.28
C GLN A 202 -9.38 -11.72 -6.96
N SER A 203 -8.13 -11.28 -6.86
CA SER A 203 -7.66 -10.11 -7.59
C SER A 203 -6.26 -10.32 -8.11
N ALA A 204 -5.92 -9.58 -9.15
CA ALA A 204 -4.57 -9.45 -9.64
C ALA A 204 -4.24 -7.97 -9.77
N SER A 205 -2.97 -7.62 -9.63
CA SER A 205 -2.48 -6.34 -10.07
C SER A 205 -1.10 -6.43 -10.69
N ILE A 206 -0.89 -5.57 -11.69
CA ILE A 206 0.40 -5.33 -12.33
C ILE A 206 0.79 -3.91 -11.94
N THR A 207 1.98 -3.74 -11.41
CA THR A 207 2.55 -2.42 -11.11
C THR A 207 3.87 -2.25 -11.82
N ARG A 208 4.06 -1.11 -12.49
CA ARG A 208 5.28 -0.74 -13.21
C ARG A 208 5.69 0.67 -12.83
N ILE A 209 6.99 0.94 -12.84
CA ILE A 209 7.54 2.29 -12.77
C ILE A 209 8.11 2.65 -14.14
N VAL A 210 7.68 3.79 -14.68
CA VAL A 210 8.13 4.30 -15.98
C VAL A 210 8.47 5.78 -15.90
N ASP A 211 9.39 6.27 -16.73
CA ASP A 211 9.70 7.71 -16.79
C ASP A 211 8.55 8.50 -17.44
N GLN A 212 7.85 7.86 -18.38
CA GLN A 212 6.68 8.42 -19.03
C GLN A 212 5.77 7.28 -19.52
N PRO A 213 4.46 7.33 -19.23
CA PRO A 213 3.50 6.42 -19.82
C PRO A 213 3.51 6.47 -21.35
N THR A 214 3.47 5.29 -21.97
CA THR A 214 3.37 5.10 -23.42
C THR A 214 2.22 4.15 -23.73
N ALA A 215 1.80 4.08 -25.00
CA ALA A 215 0.65 3.26 -25.37
C ALA A 215 1.01 1.79 -25.17
N GLN A 216 0.16 1.04 -24.47
CA GLN A 216 0.49 -0.32 -24.07
C GLN A 216 -0.70 -1.27 -24.10
N THR A 217 -0.41 -2.53 -24.37
CA THR A 217 -1.35 -3.64 -24.24
C THR A 217 -0.88 -4.56 -23.12
N VAL A 218 -1.79 -4.91 -22.23
CA VAL A 218 -1.52 -5.72 -21.04
C VAL A 218 -2.49 -6.88 -20.97
N THR A 219 -1.97 -8.08 -20.76
CA THR A 219 -2.77 -9.27 -20.45
C THR A 219 -2.77 -9.49 -18.94
N ALA A 220 -3.96 -9.73 -18.38
CA ALA A 220 -4.10 -10.08 -16.97
C ALA A 220 -3.23 -11.29 -16.62
N PRO A 221 -2.52 -11.26 -15.47
CA PRO A 221 -1.81 -12.45 -15.03
C PRO A 221 -2.82 -13.51 -14.57
N PRO A 222 -2.43 -14.79 -14.53
CA PRO A 222 -3.24 -15.83 -13.90
C PRO A 222 -3.55 -15.46 -12.44
N LEU A 223 -4.72 -15.82 -11.95
CA LEU A 223 -5.06 -15.63 -10.54
C LEU A 223 -4.37 -16.67 -9.64
N LEU A 224 -4.33 -16.41 -8.33
CA LEU A 224 -3.72 -17.29 -7.34
C LEU A 224 -4.43 -18.65 -7.23
N GLY A 225 -5.73 -18.70 -7.54
CA GLY A 225 -6.60 -19.84 -7.26
C GLY A 225 -7.28 -19.72 -5.90
N ALA A 226 -7.94 -20.79 -5.47
CA ALA A 226 -8.63 -20.82 -4.19
C ALA A 226 -7.64 -20.86 -3.02
N VAL A 227 -7.98 -20.17 -1.93
CA VAL A 227 -7.33 -20.30 -0.62
C VAL A 227 -8.30 -21.03 0.30
N SER A 228 -7.83 -22.08 0.95
CA SER A 228 -8.55 -22.71 2.06
C SER A 228 -7.95 -22.25 3.37
N ALA A 229 -8.78 -22.12 4.40
CA ALA A 229 -8.33 -21.80 5.76
C ALA A 229 -9.02 -22.72 6.77
N SER A 230 -8.28 -23.10 7.81
CA SER A 230 -8.74 -23.94 8.90
C SER A 230 -8.16 -23.45 10.22
N ILE A 231 -8.73 -23.91 11.34
CA ILE A 231 -8.32 -23.49 12.67
C ILE A 231 -7.75 -24.70 13.42
N ALA A 232 -6.55 -24.53 13.97
CA ALA A 232 -5.88 -25.53 14.78
C ALA A 232 -5.92 -25.09 16.26
N GLY A 233 -6.88 -25.62 17.02
CA GLY A 233 -6.99 -25.37 18.47
C GLY A 233 -7.61 -24.01 18.84
N THR A 234 -7.91 -23.85 20.14
CA THR A 234 -8.63 -22.68 20.69
C THR A 234 -7.93 -22.01 21.87
N ALA A 235 -6.83 -22.59 22.39
CA ALA A 235 -6.10 -22.05 23.53
C ALA A 235 -4.65 -21.74 23.11
N PRO A 236 -4.10 -20.55 23.44
CA PRO A 236 -4.74 -19.41 24.12
C PRO A 236 -5.66 -18.55 23.22
N GLY A 237 -5.67 -18.82 21.92
CA GLY A 237 -6.63 -18.29 20.95
C GLY A 237 -6.63 -19.14 19.67
N PRO A 238 -7.55 -18.90 18.71
CA PRO A 238 -7.58 -19.58 17.43
C PRO A 238 -6.25 -19.40 16.67
N ARG A 239 -5.78 -20.48 16.04
CA ARG A 239 -4.61 -20.44 15.15
C ARG A 239 -5.03 -20.82 13.75
N ILE A 240 -4.77 -19.94 12.79
CA ILE A 240 -5.20 -20.11 11.42
C ILE A 240 -4.11 -20.82 10.64
N THR A 241 -4.49 -21.89 9.93
CA THR A 241 -3.70 -22.47 8.86
C THR A 241 -4.38 -22.17 7.54
N SER A 242 -3.65 -21.57 6.61
CA SER A 242 -4.14 -21.30 5.26
C SER A 242 -3.34 -22.10 4.24
N GLN A 243 -4.00 -22.59 3.19
CA GLN A 243 -3.39 -23.30 2.08
C GLN A 243 -3.81 -22.69 0.74
N TRP A 244 -2.91 -22.70 -0.23
CA TRP A 244 -3.11 -22.10 -1.55
C TRP A 244 -2.29 -22.81 -2.63
N THR A 245 -2.56 -22.50 -3.89
CA THR A 245 -1.75 -23.01 -5.01
C THR A 245 -0.48 -22.17 -5.18
N ALA A 246 0.67 -22.81 -5.35
CA ALA A 246 1.92 -22.11 -5.61
C ALA A 246 1.80 -21.25 -6.89
N TYR A 247 2.19 -19.98 -6.80
CA TYR A 247 2.12 -19.05 -7.92
C TYR A 247 3.45 -19.01 -8.70
N PRO A 248 3.44 -19.18 -10.03
CA PRO A 248 4.66 -19.17 -10.83
C PRO A 248 5.44 -17.85 -10.72
N GLY A 249 6.74 -17.95 -10.43
CA GLY A 249 7.64 -16.79 -10.31
C GLY A 249 7.43 -15.98 -9.03
N ALA A 250 6.63 -16.47 -8.08
CA ALA A 250 6.52 -15.82 -6.78
C ALA A 250 7.86 -15.85 -6.04
N ILE A 251 8.28 -14.71 -5.49
CA ILE A 251 9.40 -14.60 -4.55
C ILE A 251 8.96 -14.88 -3.12
N GLY A 252 7.67 -14.69 -2.83
CA GLY A 252 7.03 -14.97 -1.55
C GLY A 252 5.55 -14.62 -1.56
N TYR A 253 4.95 -14.63 -0.37
CA TYR A 253 3.54 -14.40 -0.14
C TYR A 253 3.33 -13.47 1.04
N THR A 254 2.34 -12.58 0.93
CA THR A 254 1.77 -11.88 2.07
C THR A 254 0.49 -12.60 2.48
N TRP A 255 0.43 -13.03 3.74
CA TRP A 255 -0.77 -13.58 4.37
C TRP A 255 -1.33 -12.54 5.33
N THR A 256 -2.63 -12.26 5.25
CA THR A 256 -3.30 -11.36 6.17
C THR A 256 -4.54 -12.01 6.73
N ALA A 257 -4.80 -11.79 8.01
CA ALA A 257 -6.05 -12.13 8.69
C ALA A 257 -6.46 -10.97 9.60
N ASN A 258 -7.73 -10.57 9.50
CA ASN A 258 -8.31 -9.49 10.27
C ASN A 258 -9.62 -9.93 10.91
N GLN A 259 -9.83 -9.53 12.15
CA GLN A 259 -11.07 -9.73 12.87
C GLN A 259 -11.50 -8.41 13.50
N ILE A 260 -12.73 -7.99 13.21
CA ILE A 260 -13.39 -6.87 13.88
C ILE A 260 -14.46 -7.44 14.81
N ARG A 261 -14.49 -6.93 16.05
CA ARG A 261 -15.38 -7.36 17.12
C ARG A 261 -16.12 -6.17 17.69
N THR A 262 -17.35 -6.43 18.15
CA THR A 262 -18.21 -5.47 18.85
C THR A 262 -18.42 -5.82 20.32
N THR A 263 -17.89 -6.96 20.77
CA THR A 263 -18.00 -7.46 22.15
C THR A 263 -16.64 -7.96 22.65
N GLY A 264 -16.44 -7.92 23.97
CA GLY A 264 -15.19 -8.37 24.60
C GLY A 264 -14.00 -7.43 24.41
N CYS A 265 -14.25 -6.14 24.13
CA CYS A 265 -13.22 -5.12 23.99
C CYS A 265 -12.69 -4.66 25.36
N PRO A 266 -11.37 -4.44 25.53
CA PRO A 266 -10.78 -4.09 26.83
C PRO A 266 -11.20 -2.71 27.35
N ASP A 267 -11.48 -1.79 26.44
CA ASP A 267 -12.02 -0.48 26.74
C ASP A 267 -13.48 -0.42 26.26
N ALA A 268 -14.27 0.53 26.77
CA ALA A 268 -15.65 0.80 26.32
C ALA A 268 -15.77 1.25 24.84
N ALA A 269 -14.72 1.03 24.03
CA ALA A 269 -14.73 1.17 22.59
C ALA A 269 -15.79 0.25 21.99
N ALA A 270 -16.60 0.81 21.09
CA ALA A 270 -17.65 0.08 20.38
C ALA A 270 -17.10 -0.97 19.40
N LEU A 271 -15.81 -0.89 19.07
CA LEU A 271 -15.10 -1.78 18.14
C LEU A 271 -13.67 -2.04 18.62
N CYS A 272 -13.24 -3.29 18.51
CA CYS A 272 -11.86 -3.72 18.71
C CYS A 272 -11.55 -4.89 17.79
N GLY A 273 -10.28 -5.23 17.59
CA GLY A 273 -9.90 -6.28 16.66
C GLY A 273 -8.44 -6.64 16.71
N ALA A 274 -8.09 -7.63 15.89
CA ALA A 274 -6.72 -8.05 15.65
C ALA A 274 -6.46 -8.09 14.14
N THR A 275 -5.34 -7.55 13.71
CA THR A 275 -4.84 -7.69 12.34
C THR A 275 -3.47 -8.35 12.39
N TRP A 276 -3.33 -9.44 11.66
CA TRP A 276 -2.07 -10.14 11.45
C TRP A 276 -1.67 -10.03 9.99
N THR A 277 -0.42 -9.68 9.76
CA THR A 277 0.21 -9.73 8.45
C THR A 277 1.49 -10.55 8.55
N ALA A 278 1.70 -11.49 7.64
CA ALA A 278 2.92 -12.27 7.54
C ALA A 278 3.47 -12.21 6.13
N ASN A 279 4.71 -11.75 5.98
CA ASN A 279 5.47 -11.83 4.74
C ASN A 279 6.35 -13.08 4.79
N VAL A 280 6.10 -14.01 3.88
CA VAL A 280 6.72 -15.35 3.89
C VAL A 280 7.41 -15.59 2.56
N SER A 281 8.73 -15.69 2.58
CA SER A 281 9.53 -16.01 1.39
C SER A 281 9.30 -17.44 0.89
N THR A 282 9.53 -17.67 -0.40
CA THR A 282 9.50 -19.02 -0.97
C THR A 282 10.61 -19.92 -0.42
N GLY A 283 11.80 -19.40 -0.11
CA GLY A 283 12.86 -20.16 0.56
C GLY A 283 12.46 -20.62 1.95
N TRP A 284 11.74 -19.80 2.72
CA TRP A 284 11.20 -20.22 4.01
C TRP A 284 10.15 -21.33 3.86
N LEU A 285 9.26 -21.21 2.88
CA LEU A 285 8.22 -22.22 2.62
C LEU A 285 8.77 -23.53 2.04
N GLY A 286 9.93 -23.50 1.38
CA GLY A 286 10.58 -24.67 0.80
C GLY A 286 9.99 -25.08 -0.55
N THR A 287 10.11 -26.36 -0.90
CA THR A 287 9.86 -26.88 -2.25
C THR A 287 8.40 -26.90 -2.69
N ALA A 288 7.45 -26.70 -1.77
CA ALA A 288 6.02 -26.63 -2.05
C ALA A 288 5.39 -25.47 -1.26
N PRO A 289 5.50 -24.22 -1.76
CA PRO A 289 5.14 -23.03 -1.00
C PRO A 289 3.63 -22.77 -1.01
N THR A 290 2.88 -23.63 -0.32
CA THR A 290 1.43 -23.74 -0.44
C THR A 290 0.69 -23.62 0.89
N ALA A 291 1.36 -23.31 2.00
CA ALA A 291 0.70 -23.21 3.30
C ALA A 291 1.43 -22.29 4.28
N PHE A 292 0.68 -21.64 5.16
CA PHE A 292 1.20 -20.92 6.31
C PHE A 292 0.30 -21.18 7.53
N THR A 293 0.94 -21.40 8.68
CA THR A 293 0.27 -21.52 9.97
C THR A 293 0.75 -20.38 10.86
N MET A 294 -0.21 -19.59 11.35
CA MET A 294 0.03 -18.54 12.32
C MET A 294 0.77 -19.10 13.55
N PRO A 295 1.91 -18.52 13.96
CA PRO A 295 2.65 -19.00 15.12
C PRO A 295 1.89 -18.71 16.42
N ASP A 296 2.18 -19.50 17.46
CA ASP A 296 1.73 -19.18 18.81
C ASP A 296 2.73 -18.25 19.49
N LEU A 297 2.33 -16.99 19.67
CA LEU A 297 3.16 -15.94 20.28
C LEU A 297 2.72 -15.57 21.70
N ALA A 298 1.70 -16.25 22.24
CA ALA A 298 1.09 -15.87 23.51
C ALA A 298 2.00 -16.09 24.73
N ALA A 299 3.08 -16.87 24.57
CA ALA A 299 4.09 -17.07 25.60
C ALA A 299 5.19 -15.99 25.62
N LEU A 300 5.18 -15.04 24.66
CA LEU A 300 6.17 -13.96 24.61
C LEU A 300 5.92 -12.93 25.73
N ALA A 301 6.99 -12.49 26.39
CA ALA A 301 6.90 -11.44 27.40
C ALA A 301 6.44 -10.13 26.75
N GLY A 302 5.43 -9.46 27.29
CA GLY A 302 4.84 -8.25 26.68
C GLY A 302 3.70 -8.52 25.70
N TRP A 303 3.39 -9.80 25.42
CA TRP A 303 2.25 -10.16 24.58
C TRP A 303 0.93 -9.66 25.18
N HIS A 304 0.12 -9.00 24.35
CA HIS A 304 -1.17 -8.47 24.75
C HIS A 304 -2.32 -9.31 24.16
N PRO A 305 -3.37 -9.66 24.94
CA PRO A 305 -4.50 -10.45 24.45
C PRO A 305 -5.26 -9.82 23.27
N ASN A 306 -5.13 -8.51 23.02
CA ASN A 306 -5.71 -7.86 21.83
C ASN A 306 -5.09 -8.30 20.52
N PHE A 307 -3.90 -8.90 20.57
CA PHE A 307 -3.27 -9.48 19.40
C PHE A 307 -3.88 -10.84 19.04
N ASP A 308 -4.62 -11.51 19.93
CA ASP A 308 -5.26 -12.78 19.62
C ASP A 308 -6.64 -12.59 18.97
N PHE A 309 -6.98 -13.49 18.04
CA PHE A 309 -8.34 -13.64 17.55
C PHE A 309 -9.26 -14.21 18.65
N ALA A 310 -10.55 -13.89 18.60
CA ALA A 310 -11.57 -14.45 19.48
C ALA A 310 -12.51 -15.41 18.75
N ALA A 311 -13.15 -16.30 19.50
CA ALA A 311 -14.19 -17.19 18.99
C ALA A 311 -15.48 -16.45 18.61
N GLY A 312 -16.26 -17.02 17.69
CA GLY A 312 -17.61 -16.56 17.37
C GLY A 312 -17.72 -15.31 16.50
N ALA A 313 -16.59 -14.71 16.09
CA ALA A 313 -16.56 -13.62 15.10
C ALA A 313 -15.78 -14.06 13.86
N ALA A 314 -16.26 -13.67 12.68
CA ALA A 314 -15.61 -14.00 11.42
C ALA A 314 -14.20 -13.37 11.36
N ILE A 315 -13.27 -14.14 10.82
CA ILE A 315 -11.92 -13.70 10.48
C ILE A 315 -11.85 -13.72 8.96
N ASP A 316 -11.67 -12.53 8.40
CA ASP A 316 -11.51 -12.34 6.97
C ASP A 316 -10.04 -12.12 6.66
N GLY A 317 -9.57 -12.70 5.58
CA GLY A 317 -8.17 -12.62 5.23
C GLY A 317 -7.92 -12.84 3.75
N PHE A 318 -6.65 -12.79 3.38
CA PHE A 318 -6.22 -13.13 2.03
C PHE A 318 -4.79 -13.67 2.05
N VAL A 319 -4.47 -14.40 0.99
CA VAL A 319 -3.08 -14.68 0.59
C VAL A 319 -2.82 -13.89 -0.67
N GLN A 320 -1.67 -13.24 -0.76
CA GLN A 320 -1.19 -12.54 -1.95
C GLN A 320 0.17 -13.12 -2.37
N GLY A 321 0.24 -13.72 -3.55
CA GLY A 321 1.50 -14.09 -4.18
C GLY A 321 2.15 -12.88 -4.85
N ILE A 322 3.45 -12.72 -4.61
CA ILE A 322 4.26 -11.58 -5.10
C ILE A 322 5.29 -12.13 -6.09
N ALA A 323 5.18 -11.75 -7.36
CA ALA A 323 6.18 -12.08 -8.38
C ALA A 323 6.87 -10.79 -8.84
N TYR A 324 8.20 -10.74 -8.68
CA TYR A 324 9.02 -9.58 -9.00
C TYR A 324 10.46 -9.99 -9.35
N PRO A 325 11.05 -9.49 -10.45
CA PRO A 325 12.36 -9.95 -10.91
C PRO A 325 13.55 -9.43 -10.10
N VAL A 326 13.34 -8.50 -9.15
CA VAL A 326 14.42 -7.83 -8.40
C VAL A 326 14.86 -8.61 -7.15
N GLY A 327 14.11 -9.64 -6.74
CA GLY A 327 14.48 -10.57 -5.67
C GLY A 327 13.67 -10.41 -4.37
N THR A 328 13.99 -11.23 -3.36
CA THR A 328 13.21 -11.41 -2.12
C THR A 328 13.22 -10.21 -1.17
N GLY A 329 14.20 -9.30 -1.29
CA GLY A 329 14.25 -8.09 -0.48
C GLY A 329 13.00 -7.19 -0.63
N ASP A 330 12.34 -7.26 -1.80
CA ASP A 330 11.14 -6.47 -2.10
C ASP A 330 9.86 -6.99 -1.41
N LEU A 331 9.91 -8.14 -0.72
CA LEU A 331 8.77 -8.63 0.07
C LEU A 331 8.41 -7.71 1.24
N LEU A 332 9.37 -6.90 1.72
CA LEU A 332 9.18 -5.97 2.83
C LEU A 332 9.27 -4.51 2.36
N ASP A 333 10.25 -4.19 1.51
CA ASP A 333 10.57 -2.82 1.11
C ASP A 333 9.54 -2.28 0.10
N GLN A 334 8.87 -3.14 -0.67
CA GLN A 334 7.96 -2.76 -1.76
C GLN A 334 8.51 -1.70 -2.74
N THR A 335 9.82 -1.44 -2.73
CA THR A 335 10.51 -0.47 -3.56
C THR A 335 10.56 -0.98 -5.00
N LEU A 336 9.83 -0.27 -5.86
CA LEU A 336 9.78 -0.59 -7.28
C LEU A 336 10.95 0.07 -8.03
N VAL A 337 11.68 -0.75 -8.79
CA VAL A 337 12.72 -0.33 -9.71
C VAL A 337 12.14 0.07 -11.07
N LEU A 338 12.71 1.12 -11.66
CA LEU A 338 12.38 1.59 -13.01
C LEU A 338 12.43 0.45 -14.04
N GLY A 339 11.37 0.33 -14.84
CA GLY A 339 11.24 -0.70 -15.89
C GLY A 339 10.93 -2.11 -15.40
N ALA A 340 10.97 -2.36 -14.08
CA ALA A 340 10.59 -3.65 -13.53
C ALA A 340 9.06 -3.74 -13.34
N GLU A 341 8.52 -4.93 -13.59
CA GLU A 341 7.10 -5.23 -13.42
C GLU A 341 6.89 -6.10 -12.18
N ARG A 342 6.06 -5.62 -11.26
CA ARG A 342 5.57 -6.39 -10.11
C ARG A 342 4.18 -6.91 -10.36
N ARG A 343 3.97 -8.19 -10.09
CA ARG A 343 2.66 -8.84 -10.13
C ARG A 343 2.27 -9.24 -8.72
N LEU A 344 1.08 -8.83 -8.32
CA LEU A 344 0.46 -9.25 -7.07
C LEU A 344 -0.82 -10.00 -7.42
N VAL A 345 -0.98 -11.22 -6.93
CA VAL A 345 -2.21 -12.00 -7.14
C VAL A 345 -2.74 -12.41 -5.79
N SER A 346 -4.00 -12.13 -5.49
CA SER A 346 -4.59 -12.44 -4.20
C SER A 346 -5.86 -13.24 -4.30
N ALA A 347 -6.13 -13.98 -3.23
CA ALA A 347 -7.36 -14.72 -3.03
C ALA A 347 -7.77 -14.61 -1.57
N GLN A 348 -9.05 -14.32 -1.34
CA GLN A 348 -9.60 -14.11 -0.02
C GLN A 348 -10.08 -15.43 0.61
N PHE A 349 -10.09 -15.46 1.94
CA PHE A 349 -10.74 -16.49 2.74
C PHE A 349 -11.54 -15.85 3.87
N SER A 350 -12.53 -16.57 4.40
CA SER A 350 -13.30 -16.18 5.58
C SER A 350 -13.58 -17.43 6.41
N ILE A 351 -13.33 -17.36 7.72
CA ILE A 351 -13.50 -18.47 8.67
C ILE A 351 -14.04 -17.95 10.00
N THR A 352 -14.82 -18.76 10.72
CA THR A 352 -15.31 -18.42 12.06
C THR A 352 -14.80 -19.46 13.06
N PRO A 353 -14.00 -19.06 14.07
CA PRO A 353 -13.52 -19.94 15.14
C PRO A 353 -14.59 -20.41 16.12
#